data_AF-A0A8H4UZ77-F1
#
_entry.id   AF-A0A8H4UZ77-F1
#
_cell.length_a   1.000
_cell.length_b   1.000
_cell.length_c   1.000
_cell.angle_alpha   90.00
_cell.angle_beta   90.00
_cell.angle_gamma   90.00
#
_symmetry.space_group_name_H-M   'P 1'
#
loop_
_entity.id
_entity.type
_entity.pdbx_description
1 polymer ?
#
loop_
_entity_poly.entity_id
_entity_poly.type
_entity_poly.pdbx_seq_one_letter_code
_entity_poly.pdbx_strand_id
1 'polypeptide(L)' 'MRPFADKIIPVPGDLPNVHADAQRVFQVLQSGGVVILPTEVGYGLMATSAEAIDRAFAAKRRRPGHAQ' A
#
# COMPACT_ATOMS: atom_id res chain seq x y z
N MET A 1 18.62 2.00 -1.45
CA MET A 1 17.53 1.01 -1.39
C MET A 1 17.76 0.16 -0.15
N ARG A 2 16.96 0.31 0.92
CA ARG A 2 17.14 -0.55 2.10
C ARG A 2 16.69 -1.97 1.72
N PRO A 3 17.50 -3.01 1.95
CA PRO A 3 17.11 -4.37 1.65
C PRO A 3 15.89 -4.74 2.50
N PHE A 4 15.09 -5.68 2.00
CA PHE A 4 13.91 -6.27 2.63
C PHE A 4 14.22 -7.05 3.94
N ALA A 5 15.26 -6.66 4.68
CA ALA A 5 15.77 -7.34 5.87
C ALA A 5 14.74 -7.37 7.02
N ASP A 6 13.80 -6.43 7.04
CA ASP A 6 12.75 -6.33 8.07
C ASP A 6 11.43 -6.98 7.64
N LYS A 7 11.43 -7.89 6.64
CA LYS A 7 10.22 -8.62 6.25
C LYS A 7 9.72 -9.47 7.42
N ILE A 8 8.71 -8.97 8.12
CA ILE A 8 7.96 -9.72 9.11
C ILE A 8 7.01 -10.66 8.36
N ILE A 9 7.37 -11.94 8.28
CA ILE A 9 6.42 -13.00 7.95
C ILE A 9 5.84 -13.44 9.31
N PRO A 10 4.54 -13.22 9.56
CA PRO A 10 3.92 -13.68 10.81
C PRO A 10 4.06 -15.20 10.95
N VAL A 11 4.27 -15.70 12.17
CA VAL A 11 4.22 -17.14 12.40
C VAL A 11 2.77 -17.63 12.34
N PRO A 12 2.49 -18.89 11.96
CA PRO A 12 1.14 -19.42 11.99
C PRO A 12 0.49 -19.24 13.37
N GLY A 13 -0.68 -18.61 13.40
CA GLY A 13 -1.40 -18.27 14.65
C GLY A 13 -1.26 -16.81 15.09
N ASP A 14 -0.34 -16.04 14.49
CA ASP A 14 -0.25 -14.60 14.72
C ASP A 14 -1.48 -13.88 14.14
N LEU A 15 -2.06 -13.00 14.94
CA LEU A 15 -3.14 -12.12 14.51
C LEU A 15 -2.61 -10.74 14.12
N PRO A 16 -3.14 -10.11 13.06
CA PRO A 16 -2.79 -8.73 12.73
C PRO A 16 -3.10 -7.77 13.89
N ASN A 17 -2.19 -6.83 14.14
CA ASN A 17 -2.49 -5.71 15.03
C ASN A 17 -3.15 -4.59 14.23
N VAL A 18 -4.47 -4.67 14.11
CA VAL A 18 -5.26 -3.77 13.26
C VAL A 18 -4.99 -2.30 13.55
N HIS A 19 -4.86 -1.91 14.82
CA HIS A 19 -4.63 -0.51 15.18
C HIS A 19 -3.23 -0.03 14.74
N ALA A 20 -2.19 -0.82 15.04
CA ALA A 20 -0.83 -0.48 14.64
C ALA A 20 -0.67 -0.48 13.11
N ASP A 21 -1.30 -1.42 12.42
CA ASP A 21 -1.29 -1.52 10.96
C ASP A 21 -2.03 -0.34 10.32
N ALA A 22 -3.19 0.05 10.85
CA ALA A 22 -3.93 1.23 10.41
C ALA A 22 -3.13 2.52 10.60
N GLN A 23 -2.44 2.67 11.74
CA GLN A 23 -1.57 3.82 11.99
C GLN A 23 -0.40 3.87 10.99
N ARG A 24 0.21 2.72 10.69
CA ARG A 24 1.28 2.62 9.69
C ARG A 24 0.78 2.99 8.30
N VAL A 25 -0.41 2.50 7.92
CA VAL A 25 -1.06 2.86 6.65
C VAL A 25 -1.28 4.37 6.56
N PHE A 26 -1.84 4.97 7.62
CA PHE A 26 -2.06 6.42 7.66
C PHE A 26 -0.76 7.20 7.47
N GLN A 27 0.31 6.83 8.19
CA GLN A 27 1.61 7.50 8.08
C GLN A 27 2.20 7.39 6.67
N VAL A 28 2.12 6.22 6.04
CA VAL A 28 2.59 6.04 4.66
C VAL A 28 1.80 6.92 3.70
N LEU A 29 0.47 6.98 3.82
CA LEU A 29 -0.36 7.83 2.97
C LEU A 29 -0.09 9.32 3.22
N GLN A 30 0.08 9.74 4.48
CA GLN A 30 0.40 11.12 4.85
C GLN A 30 1.75 11.56 4.29
N SER A 31 2.75 10.67 4.25
CA SER A 31 4.05 10.94 3.64
C SER A 31 4.06 10.84 2.10
N GLY A 32 2.89 10.73 1.47
CA GLY A 32 2.74 10.60 0.01
C GLY A 32 3.08 9.21 -0.54
N GLY A 33 3.18 8.18 0.29
CA GLY A 33 3.45 6.81 -0.13
C GLY A 33 2.27 6.11 -0.80
N VAL A 34 2.45 4.81 -1.08
CA VAL A 34 1.46 3.91 -1.67
C VAL A 34 1.32 2.68 -0.79
N VAL A 35 0.10 2.23 -0.55
CA VAL A 35 -0.20 1.06 0.31
C VAL A 35 -1.02 0.02 -0.43
N ILE A 36 -0.92 -1.23 0.00
CA ILE A 36 -1.83 -2.31 -0.38
C ILE A 36 -2.59 -2.73 0.88
N LEU A 37 -3.92 -2.80 0.80
CA LEU A 37 -4.78 -3.12 1.95
C LEU A 37 -5.93 -4.04 1.53
N PRO A 38 -6.40 -4.92 2.44
CA PRO A 38 -7.57 -5.74 2.18
C PRO A 38 -8.83 -4.86 2.12
N THR A 39 -9.72 -5.24 1.22
CA THR A 39 -11.09 -4.75 1.04
C THR A 39 -12.02 -5.97 1.01
N GLU A 40 -13.33 -5.73 0.93
CA GLU A 40 -14.31 -6.82 0.87
C GLU A 40 -14.11 -7.73 -0.37
N VAL A 41 -13.77 -7.13 -1.52
CA VAL A 41 -13.60 -7.87 -2.80
C VAL A 41 -12.18 -8.44 -2.97
N GLY A 42 -11.17 -7.90 -2.29
CA GLY A 42 -9.79 -8.33 -2.48
C GLY A 42 -8.78 -7.33 -1.93
N TYR A 43 -7.69 -7.07 -2.66
CA TYR A 43 -6.68 -6.10 -2.23
C TYR A 43 -6.73 -4.83 -3.09
N GLY A 44 -6.88 -3.68 -2.42
CA GLY A 44 -6.79 -2.37 -3.02
C GLY A 44 -5.37 -1.82 -2.96
N LEU A 45 -4.96 -1.04 -3.96
CA LEU A 45 -3.73 -0.25 -3.93
C LEU A 45 -4.13 1.22 -3.88
N MET A 46 -3.73 1.92 -2.81
CA MET A 46 -4.22 3.26 -2.48
C MET A 46 -3.08 4.28 -2.40
N ALA A 47 -3.39 5.52 -2.78
CA ALA A 47 -2.52 6.69 -2.80
C ALA A 47 -3.38 7.96 -2.60
N THR A 48 -2.81 9.02 -2.01
CA THR A 48 -3.56 10.23 -1.60
C THR A 48 -3.03 11.54 -2.19
N SER A 49 -1.96 11.50 -3.01
CA SER A 49 -1.45 12.66 -3.74
C SER A 49 -1.29 12.33 -5.23
N ALA A 50 -1.29 13.36 -6.09
CA ALA A 50 -1.14 13.19 -7.53
C ALA A 50 0.15 12.42 -7.89
N GLU A 51 1.29 12.79 -7.30
CA GLU A 51 2.56 12.09 -7.50
C GLU A 51 2.49 10.61 -7.06
N ALA A 52 1.83 10.33 -5.92
CA ALA A 52 1.66 8.97 -5.43
C ALA A 52 0.75 8.13 -6.33
N ILE A 53 -0.28 8.74 -6.90
CA ILE A 53 -1.18 8.14 -7.88
C ILE A 53 -0.41 7.79 -9.17
N ASP A 54 0.45 8.68 -9.66
CA ASP A 54 1.30 8.40 -10.82
C ASP A 54 2.26 7.23 -10.56
N ARG A 55 2.88 7.18 -9.37
CA ARG A 55 3.68 6.04 -8.93
C ARG A 55 2.88 4.75 -8.87
N ALA A 56 1.64 4.81 -8.37
CA ALA A 56 0.72 3.67 -8.33
C ALA A 56 0.36 3.16 -9.73
N PHE A 57 0.11 4.06 -10.69
CA PHE A 57 -0.14 3.69 -12.08
C PHE A 57 1.08 3.08 -12.76
N ALA A 58 2.25 3.68 -12.56
CA ALA A 58 3.52 3.17 -13.07
C ALA A 58 3.80 1.75 -12.53
N ALA A 59 3.61 1.52 -11.23
CA ALA A 59 3.79 0.21 -10.60
C ALA A 59 2.84 -0.87 -11.17
N LYS A 60 1.59 -0.49 -11.48
CA LYS A 60 0.61 -1.38 -12.11
C LYS A 60 0.82 -1.56 -13.61
N ARG A 61 1.75 -0.83 -14.23
CA ARG A 61 1.91 -0.74 -15.69
C ARG A 61 0.59 -0.43 -16.40
N ARG A 62 -0.24 0.44 -15.81
CA ARG A 62 -1.57 0.78 -16.35
C ARG A 62 -1.38 1.55 -17.67
N ARG A 63 -2.09 1.15 -18.74
CA ARG A 63 -2.01 1.87 -20.04
C ARG A 63 -2.58 3.29 -19.89
N PRO A 64 -1.97 4.31 -20.53
CA PRO A 64 -2.56 5.64 -20.64
C PRO A 64 -3.97 5.55 -21.25
N GLY A 65 -4.94 6.33 -20.75
CA GLY A 65 -6.29 6.44 -21.33
C GLY A 65 -7.45 5.76 -20.57
N HIS A 66 -7.24 5.24 -19.36
CA HIS A 66 -8.32 4.71 -18.50
C HIS A 66 -8.86 5.71 -17.46
N ALA A 67 -8.42 6.97 -17.53
CA ALA A 67 -8.80 8.04 -16.60
C ALA A 67 -9.22 9.34 -17.33
N GLN A 68 -9.54 9.24 -18.63
CA GLN A 68 -10.22 10.30 -19.37
C GLN A 68 -11.67 9.92 -19.57
#